data_AF-A0A4Z0GSA0-F1
#
_entry.id   AF-A0A4Z0GSA0-F1
#
_cell.length_a   1.000
_cell.length_b   1.000
_cell.length_c   1.000
_cell.angle_alpha   90.00
_cell.angle_beta   90.00
_cell.angle_gamma   90.00
#
_symmetry.space_group_name_H-M   'P 1'
#
loop_
_entity.id
_entity.type
_entity.pdbx_description
1 polymer ?
#
loop_
_entity_poly.entity_id
_entity_poly.type
_entity_poly.pdbx_seq_one_letter_code
_entity_poly.pdbx_strand_id
1 'polypeptide(L)'
;MVHNNKGVTLVELLAVLALATICFVLIFSIWLSGQKSADHTMTENDLQSDANLVQKRLTDAFYDKNQKPFTLSNINGQVAIQYVGSSQEETISSDQFVYSGTPTSIVVNQQSNILTIDYDIQPKKSAGNSDLSFQLKTTLNYPWNDDGSGTSQ
;
A
#
# COMPACT_ATOMS: atom_id res chain seq x y z
N MET A 1 -59.44 39.91 16.22
CA MET A 1 -58.43 38.85 16.02
C MET A 1 -58.44 38.45 14.55
N VAL A 2 -57.46 38.89 13.76
CA VAL A 2 -57.38 38.55 12.32
C VAL A 2 -56.60 37.24 12.20
N HIS A 3 -57.29 36.17 11.82
CA HIS A 3 -56.67 34.88 11.51
C HIS A 3 -56.14 34.93 10.08
N ASN A 4 -54.82 34.98 9.92
CA ASN A 4 -54.15 35.05 8.63
C ASN A 4 -54.03 33.64 8.05
N ASN A 5 -55.05 33.19 7.33
CA ASN A 5 -55.01 31.92 6.59
C ASN A 5 -54.21 32.12 5.28
N LYS A 6 -52.87 32.20 5.38
CA LYS A 6 -52.00 32.12 4.21
C LYS A 6 -51.75 30.65 3.87
N GLY A 7 -52.57 30.10 2.97
CA GLY A 7 -52.28 28.82 2.34
C GLY A 7 -51.06 28.96 1.44
N VAL A 8 -50.14 27.99 1.52
CA VAL A 8 -48.99 27.93 0.59
C VAL A 8 -49.54 27.77 -0.82
N THR A 9 -49.18 28.68 -1.72
CA THR A 9 -49.58 28.54 -3.12
C THR A 9 -48.74 27.44 -3.78
N LEU A 10 -49.31 26.73 -4.76
CA LEU A 10 -48.63 25.62 -5.45
C LEU A 10 -47.30 26.08 -6.09
N VAL A 11 -47.26 27.32 -6.58
CA VAL A 11 -46.08 27.94 -7.18
C VAL A 11 -44.98 28.22 -6.15
N GLU A 12 -45.34 28.70 -4.94
CA GLU A 12 -44.37 28.90 -3.86
C GLU A 12 -43.77 27.57 -3.39
N LEU A 13 -44.58 26.52 -3.28
CA LEU A 13 -44.10 25.18 -2.95
C LEU A 13 -43.12 24.67 -4.01
N LEU A 14 -43.46 24.83 -5.29
CA LEU A 14 -42.61 24.42 -6.41
C LEU A 14 -41.28 25.16 -6.41
N ALA A 15 -41.30 26.48 -6.15
CA ALA A 15 -40.10 27.30 -6.08
C ALA A 15 -39.17 26.88 -4.93
N VAL A 16 -39.73 26.61 -3.74
CA VAL A 16 -38.93 26.11 -2.60
C VAL A 16 -38.36 24.73 -2.90
N LEU A 17 -39.14 23.84 -3.52
CA LEU A 17 -38.69 22.48 -3.84
C LEU A 17 -37.57 22.50 -4.90
N ALA A 18 -37.69 23.36 -5.91
CA ALA A 18 -36.65 23.58 -6.92
C ALA A 18 -35.35 24.13 -6.32
N LEU A 19 -35.44 25.09 -5.38
CA LEU A 19 -34.26 25.60 -4.68
C LEU A 19 -33.64 24.54 -3.78
N ALA A 20 -34.47 23.77 -3.06
CA ALA A 20 -34.00 22.71 -2.19
C ALA A 20 -33.25 21.62 -2.97
N THR A 21 -33.75 21.18 -4.13
CA THR A 21 -33.04 20.16 -4.93
C THR A 21 -31.69 20.66 -5.42
N ILE A 22 -31.58 21.91 -5.84
CA ILE A 22 -30.28 22.52 -6.22
C ILE A 22 -29.32 22.49 -5.03
N CYS A 23 -29.78 22.90 -3.84
CA CYS A 23 -28.96 22.85 -2.63
C CYS A 23 -28.52 21.42 -2.27
N PHE A 24 -29.41 20.44 -2.34
CA PHE A 24 -29.09 19.04 -2.04
C PHE A 24 -28.09 18.46 -3.03
N VAL A 25 -28.22 18.76 -4.32
CA VAL A 25 -27.26 18.31 -5.34
C VAL A 25 -25.86 18.86 -5.02
N LEU A 26 -25.76 20.15 -4.70
CA LEU A 26 -24.47 20.76 -4.35
C LEU A 26 -23.84 20.12 -3.12
N ILE A 27 -24.62 19.91 -2.06
CA ILE A 27 -24.15 19.26 -0.83
C ILE A 27 -23.69 17.83 -1.13
N PHE A 28 -24.48 17.08 -1.90
CA PHE A 28 -24.17 15.69 -2.23
C PHE A 28 -22.92 15.58 -3.11
N SER A 29 -22.72 16.50 -4.06
CA SER A 29 -21.51 16.54 -4.88
C SER A 29 -20.25 16.80 -4.04
N ILE A 30 -20.32 17.73 -3.09
CA ILE A 30 -19.19 18.00 -2.17
C ILE A 30 -18.92 16.78 -1.30
N TRP A 31 -19.96 16.16 -0.75
CA TRP A 31 -19.83 14.95 0.06
C TRP A 31 -19.19 13.79 -0.73
N LEU A 32 -19.66 13.54 -1.95
CA LEU A 32 -19.13 12.49 -2.81
C LEU A 32 -17.66 12.75 -3.18
N SER A 33 -17.30 14.02 -3.42
CA SER A 33 -15.91 14.43 -3.65
C SER A 33 -15.06 14.22 -2.41
N GLY A 34 -15.57 14.55 -1.23
CA GLY A 34 -14.88 14.33 0.05
C GLY A 34 -14.63 12.85 0.32
N GLN A 35 -15.64 12.00 0.11
CA GLN A 35 -15.54 10.56 0.26
C GLN A 35 -14.46 9.98 -0.66
N LYS A 36 -14.49 10.33 -1.96
CA LYS A 36 -13.50 9.87 -2.93
C LYS A 36 -12.08 10.30 -2.54
N SER A 37 -11.92 11.53 -2.06
CA SER A 37 -10.62 12.03 -1.59
C SER A 37 -10.14 11.28 -0.35
N ALA A 38 -11.02 10.98 0.59
CA ALA A 38 -10.67 10.24 1.80
C ALA A 38 -10.23 8.81 1.45
N ASP A 39 -10.99 8.10 0.61
CA ASP A 39 -10.67 6.74 0.18
C ASP A 39 -9.32 6.69 -0.58
N HIS A 40 -9.04 7.71 -1.40
CA HIS A 40 -7.76 7.87 -2.09
C HIS A 40 -6.59 8.01 -1.12
N THR A 41 -6.70 8.94 -0.14
CA THR A 41 -5.65 9.15 0.86
C THR A 41 -5.45 7.94 1.75
N MET A 42 -6.52 7.23 2.13
CA MET A 42 -6.41 5.98 2.88
C MET A 42 -5.65 4.92 2.10
N THR A 43 -6.00 4.70 0.83
CA THR A 43 -5.33 3.72 -0.03
C THR A 43 -3.85 4.06 -0.23
N GLU A 44 -3.52 5.33 -0.41
CA GLU A 44 -2.13 5.79 -0.52
C GLU A 44 -1.33 5.54 0.76
N ASN A 45 -1.92 5.81 1.92
CA ASN A 45 -1.30 5.51 3.21
C ASN A 45 -1.09 4.01 3.41
N ASP A 46 -2.07 3.18 3.02
CA ASP A 46 -1.97 1.72 3.14
C ASP A 46 -0.88 1.17 2.22
N LEU A 47 -0.77 1.66 0.98
CA LEU A 47 0.32 1.33 0.05
C LEU A 47 1.70 1.68 0.63
N GLN A 48 1.85 2.90 1.15
CA GLN A 48 3.11 3.34 1.77
C GLN A 48 3.44 2.51 3.02
N SER A 49 2.44 2.21 3.85
CA SER A 49 2.61 1.41 5.05
C SER A 49 3.06 -0.02 4.72
N ASP A 50 2.47 -0.65 3.71
CA ASP A 50 2.84 -1.99 3.27
C ASP A 50 4.25 -2.01 2.65
N ALA A 51 4.58 -1.00 1.83
CA ALA A 51 5.92 -0.85 1.27
C ALA A 51 6.99 -0.73 2.37
N ASN A 52 6.71 0.08 3.40
CA ASN A 52 7.59 0.26 4.56
C ASN A 52 7.71 -1.04 5.38
N LEU A 53 6.63 -1.80 5.53
CA LEU A 53 6.65 -3.11 6.19
C LEU A 53 7.56 -4.08 5.43
N VAL A 54 7.38 -4.20 4.12
CA VAL A 54 8.21 -5.05 3.24
C VAL A 54 9.67 -4.62 3.31
N GLN A 55 9.95 -3.32 3.18
CA GLN A 55 11.31 -2.79 3.28
C GLN A 55 11.96 -3.12 4.63
N LYS A 56 11.23 -2.92 5.74
CA LYS A 56 11.75 -3.21 7.08
C LYS A 56 12.06 -4.71 7.24
N ARG A 57 11.11 -5.58 6.90
CA ARG A 57 11.28 -7.04 6.98
C ARG A 57 12.44 -7.52 6.13
N LEU A 58 12.56 -6.98 4.92
CA LEU A 58 13.66 -7.33 4.02
C LEU A 58 15.00 -6.81 4.54
N THR A 59 15.03 -5.61 5.12
CA THR A 59 16.24 -5.03 5.72
C THR A 59 16.71 -5.89 6.89
N ASP A 60 15.80 -6.25 7.80
CA ASP A 60 16.10 -7.13 8.94
C ASP A 60 16.64 -8.49 8.44
N ALA A 61 15.95 -9.12 7.47
CA ALA A 61 16.41 -10.38 6.89
C ALA A 61 17.77 -10.25 6.18
N PHE A 62 18.01 -9.17 5.46
CA PHE A 62 19.27 -8.92 4.74
C PHE A 62 20.46 -8.77 5.69
N TYR A 63 20.30 -8.10 6.82
CA TYR A 63 21.39 -8.00 7.80
C TYR A 63 21.59 -9.29 8.60
N ASP A 64 20.56 -10.12 8.74
CA ASP A 64 20.64 -11.46 9.34
C ASP A 64 21.10 -12.57 8.37
N LYS A 65 21.33 -12.25 7.08
CA LYS A 65 21.64 -13.22 6.01
C LYS A 65 22.82 -14.14 6.32
N ASN A 66 23.73 -13.71 7.20
CA ASN A 66 24.90 -14.48 7.59
C ASN A 66 24.56 -15.67 8.48
N GLN A 67 23.54 -15.51 9.32
CA GLN A 67 23.04 -16.58 10.19
C GLN A 67 21.92 -17.36 9.49
N LYS A 68 21.10 -16.66 8.69
CA LYS A 68 19.92 -17.22 8.02
C LYS A 68 19.89 -16.77 6.56
N PRO A 69 20.60 -17.46 5.65
CA PRO A 69 20.46 -17.18 4.23
C PRO A 69 19.01 -17.44 3.79
N PHE A 70 18.54 -16.66 2.82
CA PHE A 70 17.14 -16.71 2.39
C PHE A 70 17.01 -16.49 0.88
N THR A 71 15.90 -16.93 0.33
CA THR A 71 15.47 -16.62 -1.03
C THR A 71 14.35 -15.59 -0.93
N LEU A 72 14.55 -14.44 -1.56
CA LEU A 72 13.48 -13.47 -1.80
C LEU A 72 12.78 -13.88 -3.10
N SER A 73 11.47 -14.05 -3.05
CA SER A 73 10.63 -14.40 -4.20
C SER A 73 9.49 -13.40 -4.32
N ASN A 74 9.14 -13.07 -5.57
CA ASN A 74 7.87 -12.44 -5.91
C ASN A 74 7.07 -13.43 -6.74
N ILE A 75 6.08 -14.06 -6.12
CA ILE A 75 5.24 -15.09 -6.74
C ILE A 75 3.79 -14.63 -6.63
N ASN A 76 3.07 -14.66 -7.75
CA ASN A 76 1.67 -14.23 -7.83
C ASN A 76 1.41 -12.80 -7.33
N GLY A 77 2.41 -11.91 -7.43
CA GLY A 77 2.30 -10.54 -6.97
C GLY A 77 2.48 -10.35 -5.47
N GLN A 78 2.95 -11.37 -4.75
CA GLN A 78 3.27 -11.28 -3.34
C GLN A 78 4.76 -11.48 -3.14
N VAL A 79 5.33 -10.67 -2.25
CA VAL A 79 6.74 -10.78 -1.86
C VAL A 79 6.82 -11.73 -0.67
N ALA A 80 7.66 -12.76 -0.81
CA ALA A 80 7.88 -13.77 0.20
C ALA A 80 9.37 -14.02 0.43
N ILE A 81 9.68 -14.45 1.64
CA ILE A 81 11.02 -14.83 2.07
C ILE A 81 10.99 -16.30 2.46
N GLN A 82 11.89 -17.10 1.88
CA GLN A 82 12.09 -18.49 2.27
C GLN A 82 13.51 -18.67 2.81
N TYR A 83 13.64 -18.97 4.09
CA TYR A 83 14.95 -19.24 4.69
C TYR A 83 15.50 -20.60 4.26
N VAL A 84 16.78 -20.64 3.93
CA VAL A 84 17.48 -21.88 3.56
C VAL A 84 17.49 -22.82 4.77
N GLY A 85 17.00 -24.04 4.60
CA GLY A 85 16.84 -25.03 5.66
C GLY A 85 15.47 -24.99 6.37
N SER A 86 14.62 -24.02 6.04
CA SER A 86 13.21 -24.01 6.42
C SER A 86 12.32 -24.38 5.23
N SER A 87 11.34 -25.24 5.43
CA SER A 87 10.28 -25.49 4.44
C SER A 87 9.15 -24.45 4.52
N GLN A 88 9.23 -23.49 5.44
CA GLN A 88 8.23 -22.44 5.58
C GLN A 88 8.61 -21.22 4.74
N GLU A 89 7.67 -20.80 3.89
CA GLU A 89 7.70 -19.54 3.16
C GLU A 89 6.92 -18.49 3.97
N GLU A 90 7.56 -17.36 4.24
CA GLU A 90 6.97 -16.24 4.96
C GLU A 90 6.59 -15.15 3.95
N THR A 91 5.30 -14.98 3.68
CA THR A 91 4.80 -13.87 2.88
C THR A 91 4.89 -12.58 3.70
N ILE A 92 5.63 -11.58 3.21
CA ILE A 92 5.87 -10.32 3.90
C ILE A 92 4.99 -9.17 3.38
N SER A 93 4.42 -9.31 2.18
CA SER A 93 3.47 -8.36 1.59
C SER A 93 2.02 -8.66 1.99
N SER A 94 1.18 -7.64 2.11
CA SER A 94 -0.26 -7.81 2.29
C SER A 94 -0.96 -8.46 1.08
N ASP A 95 -2.01 -9.25 1.33
CA ASP A 95 -2.86 -9.85 0.27
C ASP A 95 -3.69 -8.82 -0.50
N GLN A 96 -3.81 -7.60 0.03
CA GLN A 96 -4.57 -6.53 -0.63
C GLN A 96 -3.81 -5.86 -1.78
N PHE A 97 -2.49 -6.09 -1.88
CA PHE A 97 -1.62 -5.46 -2.86
C PHE A 97 -0.94 -6.49 -3.76
N VAL A 98 -0.51 -6.01 -4.92
CA VAL A 98 0.19 -6.74 -5.97
C VAL A 98 1.51 -6.03 -6.21
N TYR A 99 2.60 -6.75 -6.03
CA TYR A 99 3.95 -6.30 -6.28
C TYR A 99 4.39 -6.79 -7.66
N SER A 100 4.81 -5.89 -8.53
CA SER A 100 5.41 -6.22 -9.83
C SER A 100 6.78 -5.56 -9.95
N GLY A 101 7.80 -6.27 -10.40
CA GLY A 101 9.13 -5.70 -10.58
C GLY A 101 10.26 -6.69 -10.32
N THR A 102 11.42 -6.17 -9.93
CA THR A 102 12.65 -6.95 -9.75
C THR A 102 13.19 -6.84 -8.33
N PRO A 103 13.81 -7.91 -7.80
CA PRO A 103 13.98 -9.24 -8.39
C PRO A 103 12.71 -10.10 -8.29
N THR A 104 12.50 -10.99 -9.25
CA THR A 104 11.41 -12.00 -9.18
C THR A 104 11.80 -13.18 -8.28
N SER A 105 13.08 -13.55 -8.28
CA SER A 105 13.66 -14.50 -7.33
C SER A 105 15.16 -14.26 -7.21
N ILE A 106 15.67 -14.15 -5.98
CA ILE A 106 17.10 -14.03 -5.71
C ILE A 106 17.44 -14.74 -4.40
N VAL A 107 18.58 -15.45 -4.40
CA VAL A 107 19.16 -16.02 -3.19
C VAL A 107 20.09 -15.00 -2.55
N VAL A 108 19.86 -14.70 -1.28
CA VAL A 108 20.64 -13.78 -0.47
C VAL A 108 21.38 -14.58 0.61
N ASN A 109 22.70 -14.52 0.58
CA ASN A 109 23.57 -15.22 1.53
C ASN A 109 24.78 -14.35 1.90
N GLN A 110 25.74 -14.92 2.62
CA GLN A 110 26.97 -14.25 3.06
C GLN A 110 27.77 -13.59 1.91
N GLN A 111 27.66 -14.09 0.68
CA GLN A 111 28.36 -13.55 -0.49
C GLN A 111 27.62 -12.38 -1.14
N SER A 112 26.33 -12.20 -0.82
CA SER A 112 25.46 -11.18 -1.42
C SER A 112 25.66 -9.83 -0.71
N ASN A 113 26.68 -9.05 -1.09
CA ASN A 113 26.95 -7.77 -0.43
C ASN A 113 25.94 -6.66 -0.77
N ILE A 114 25.24 -6.78 -1.90
CA ILE A 114 24.27 -5.79 -2.36
C ILE A 114 22.95 -6.48 -2.70
N LEU A 115 21.84 -5.91 -2.27
CA LEU A 115 20.50 -6.28 -2.69
C LEU A 115 19.75 -5.05 -3.17
N THR A 116 19.40 -5.02 -4.46
CA THR A 116 18.58 -3.96 -5.04
C THR A 116 17.20 -4.50 -5.35
N ILE A 117 16.17 -3.79 -4.90
CA ILE A 117 14.78 -4.05 -5.26
C ILE A 117 14.18 -2.82 -5.93
N ASP A 118 13.32 -3.08 -6.90
CA ASP A 118 12.54 -2.10 -7.64
C ASP A 118 11.18 -2.74 -7.91
N TYR A 119 10.21 -2.45 -7.04
CA TYR A 119 8.85 -2.98 -7.11
C TYR A 119 7.83 -1.85 -7.27
N ASP A 120 6.90 -2.04 -8.19
CA ASP A 120 5.66 -1.29 -8.28
C ASP A 120 4.58 -2.01 -7.50
N ILE A 121 3.93 -1.31 -6.58
CA ILE A 121 2.89 -1.82 -5.69
C ILE A 121 1.55 -1.25 -6.13
N GLN A 122 0.56 -2.11 -6.34
CA GLN A 122 -0.77 -1.73 -6.77
C GLN A 122 -1.86 -2.48 -5.98
N PRO A 123 -3.05 -1.90 -5.75
CA PRO A 123 -4.17 -2.61 -5.14
C PRO A 123 -4.66 -3.80 -5.99
N LYS A 124 -4.85 -4.98 -5.37
CA LYS A 124 -5.26 -6.25 -6.04
C LYS A 124 -6.66 -6.22 -6.62
N LYS A 125 -7.56 -5.47 -5.98
CA LYS A 125 -8.89 -5.16 -6.53
C LYS A 125 -8.93 -3.67 -6.77
N SER A 126 -9.04 -3.27 -8.04
CA SER A 126 -9.60 -1.98 -8.41
C SER A 126 -11.00 -1.82 -7.84
N ALA A 127 -11.11 -1.42 -6.58
CA ALA A 127 -12.26 -0.72 -6.05
C ALA A 127 -12.06 0.77 -6.38
N GLY A 128 -12.22 1.11 -7.66
CA GLY A 128 -12.43 2.49 -8.10
C GLY A 128 -11.20 3.37 -8.39
N ASN A 129 -9.96 2.90 -8.22
CA ASN A 129 -8.79 3.74 -8.51
C ASN A 129 -7.57 2.93 -8.99
N SER A 130 -7.56 2.58 -10.27
CA SER A 130 -6.47 1.86 -10.95
C SER A 130 -5.20 2.70 -11.19
N ASP A 131 -5.20 3.96 -10.77
CA ASP A 131 -4.11 4.91 -11.04
C ASP A 131 -3.16 5.06 -9.83
N LEU A 132 -3.52 4.47 -8.68
CA LEU A 132 -2.69 4.50 -7.49
C LEU A 132 -1.64 3.38 -7.56
N SER A 133 -0.39 3.78 -7.75
CA SER A 133 0.77 2.93 -7.58
C SER A 133 1.77 3.56 -6.63
N PHE A 134 2.55 2.72 -5.96
CA PHE A 134 3.70 3.16 -5.17
C PHE A 134 4.94 2.41 -5.62
N GLN A 135 6.01 3.14 -5.93
CA GLN A 135 7.27 2.54 -6.33
C GLN A 135 8.20 2.40 -5.12
N LEU A 136 8.50 1.15 -4.76
CA LEU A 136 9.49 0.80 -3.76
C LEU A 136 10.83 0.52 -4.45
N LYS A 137 11.74 1.49 -4.38
CA LYS A 137 13.11 1.37 -4.89
C LYS A 137 14.10 1.50 -3.74
N THR A 138 14.82 0.43 -3.44
CA THR A 138 15.86 0.46 -2.41
C THR A 138 17.04 -0.41 -2.76
N THR A 139 18.21 0.01 -2.31
CA THR A 139 19.46 -0.74 -2.41
C THR A 139 20.02 -0.90 -1.00
N LEU A 140 20.07 -2.14 -0.54
CA LEU A 140 20.70 -2.54 0.71
C LEU A 140 22.15 -2.91 0.42
N ASN A 141 23.06 -2.42 1.25
CA ASN A 141 24.49 -2.69 1.15
C ASN A 141 25.00 -3.21 2.48
N TYR A 142 25.81 -4.25 2.43
CA TYR A 142 26.46 -4.86 3.58
C TYR A 142 27.97 -4.58 3.45
N PRO A 143 28.49 -3.56 4.15
CA PRO A 143 29.83 -3.03 3.89
C PRO A 143 30.94 -3.80 4.60
N TRP A 144 30.62 -4.75 5.48
CA TRP A 144 31.62 -5.51 6.23
C TRP A 144 31.92 -6.85 5.54
N ASN A 145 33.22 -7.13 5.41
CA ASN A 145 33.74 -8.37 4.87
C ASN A 145 33.91 -9.33 6.06
N ASP A 146 33.05 -10.33 6.19
CA ASP A 146 33.17 -11.36 7.22
C ASP A 146 34.22 -12.40 6.78
N ASP A 147 35.47 -11.95 6.64
CA ASP A 147 36.62 -12.83 6.46
C ASP A 147 36.85 -13.55 7.81
N GLY A 148 36.30 -14.76 7.92
CA GLY A 148 36.32 -15.59 9.12
C GLY A 148 37.72 -15.85 9.69
N SER A 149 38.20 -14.95 10.55
CA SER A 149 39.38 -15.14 11.40
C SER A 149 39.05 -14.88 12.86
N GLY A 150 37.99 -15.54 13.34
CA GLY A 150 37.78 -15.80 14.76
C GLY A 150 38.74 -16.87 15.28
N THR A 151 40.06 -16.68 15.16
CA THR A 151 41.01 -17.42 16.00
C THR A 151 41.00 -16.76 17.38
N SER A 152 40.11 -17.26 18.25
CA SER A 152 40.22 -17.00 19.67
C SER A 152 41.48 -17.72 20.18
N GLN A 153 42.46 -16.94 20.63
CA GLN A 153 43.57 -17.40 21.46
C GLN A 153 43.10 -17.72 22.87
#